data_AF-A0A0M2SYH6-F1
#
_entry.id   AF-A0A0M2SYH6-F1
#
_cell.length_a   1.000
_cell.length_b   1.000
_cell.length_c   1.000
_cell.angle_alpha   90.00
_cell.angle_beta   90.00
_cell.angle_gamma   90.00
#
_symmetry.space_group_name_H-M   'P 1'
#
loop_
_entity.id
_entity.type
_entity.pdbx_description
1 polymer ?
#
loop_
_entity_poly.entity_id
_entity_poly.type
_entity_poly.pdbx_seq_one_letter_code
_entity_poly.pdbx_strand_id
1 'polypeptide(L)'
;MSNSVASFIICTILGFGIGFAGYEIAGKEDASSSAKPAETESAPAQAAESSKQEPEAKESSQPETVSASSEVFTSKGCLGCHSVSSLNLQGGATGPDLSKAFTNVEDKHGKPLDEFMKAPTSAVMSGVISGSPLSDEEVQQVVDALKEASEK
;
A
#
# COMPACT_ATOMS: atom_id res chain seq x y z
N MET A 1 -43.36 4.13 14.92
CA MET A 1 -41.93 3.92 14.60
C MET A 1 -41.69 3.69 13.11
N SER A 2 -42.54 2.95 12.38
CA SER A 2 -42.31 2.64 10.95
C SER A 2 -42.32 3.85 10.00
N ASN A 3 -43.10 4.91 10.29
CA ASN A 3 -43.17 6.09 9.41
C ASN A 3 -41.90 6.96 9.47
N SER A 4 -41.27 7.08 10.65
CA SER A 4 -39.98 7.80 10.78
C SER A 4 -38.83 7.04 10.13
N VAL A 5 -38.83 5.70 10.21
CA VAL A 5 -37.81 4.87 9.55
C VAL A 5 -37.95 4.96 8.03
N ALA A 6 -39.17 4.95 7.50
CA ALA A 6 -39.42 5.14 6.07
C ALA A 6 -38.93 6.52 5.59
N SER A 7 -39.22 7.59 6.33
CA SER A 7 -38.70 8.93 5.99
C SER A 7 -37.17 9.01 6.04
N PHE A 8 -36.52 8.35 7.00
CA PHE A 8 -35.06 8.36 7.10
C PHE A 8 -34.40 7.63 5.93
N ILE A 9 -34.96 6.50 5.50
CA ILE A 9 -34.47 5.73 4.36
C ILE A 9 -34.66 6.52 3.05
N ILE A 10 -35.82 7.17 2.87
CA ILE A 10 -36.08 8.00 1.69
C ILE A 10 -35.12 9.18 1.62
N CYS A 11 -34.90 9.89 2.74
CA CYS A 11 -33.95 11.01 2.79
C CYS A 11 -32.51 10.56 2.55
N THR A 12 -32.11 9.38 3.04
CA THR A 12 -30.76 8.83 2.82
C THR A 12 -30.54 8.46 1.36
N ILE A 13 -31.52 7.83 0.71
CA ILE A 13 -31.43 7.46 -0.71
C ILE A 13 -31.43 8.71 -1.59
N LEU A 14 -32.27 9.71 -1.30
CA LEU A 14 -32.31 10.97 -2.05
C LEU A 14 -31.04 11.78 -1.83
N GLY A 15 -30.56 11.91 -0.60
CA GLY A 15 -29.34 12.65 -0.28
C GLY A 15 -28.08 12.01 -0.87
N PHE A 16 -27.93 10.69 -0.74
CA PHE A 16 -26.80 9.97 -1.32
C PHE A 16 -26.88 9.93 -2.85
N GLY A 17 -28.08 9.78 -3.42
CA GLY A 17 -28.29 9.80 -4.88
C GLY A 17 -28.00 11.16 -5.52
N ILE A 18 -28.47 12.26 -4.92
CA ILE A 18 -28.18 13.62 -5.39
C ILE A 18 -26.70 13.96 -5.18
N GLY A 19 -26.11 13.54 -4.05
CA GLY A 19 -24.68 13.72 -3.78
C GLY A 19 -23.79 12.97 -4.78
N PHE A 20 -24.11 11.71 -5.09
CA PHE A 20 -23.36 10.90 -6.06
C PHE A 20 -23.49 11.45 -7.49
N ALA A 21 -24.70 11.85 -7.91
CA ALA A 21 -24.90 12.49 -9.22
C ALA A 21 -24.20 13.86 -9.32
N GLY A 22 -24.22 14.66 -8.25
CA GLY A 22 -23.49 15.92 -8.18
C GLY A 22 -21.97 15.73 -8.24
N TYR A 23 -21.43 14.69 -7.61
CA TYR A 23 -20.01 14.34 -7.66
C TYR A 23 -19.55 13.90 -9.07
N GLU A 24 -20.38 13.12 -9.78
CA GLU A 24 -20.12 12.75 -11.18
C GLU A 24 -20.20 13.94 -12.14
N ILE A 25 -21.14 14.88 -11.93
CA ILE A 25 -21.26 16.09 -12.76
C ILE A 25 -20.11 17.06 -12.47
N ALA A 26 -19.76 17.29 -11.20
CA ALA A 26 -18.62 18.12 -10.82
C ALA A 26 -17.27 17.53 -11.30
N GLY A 27 -17.14 16.19 -11.32
CA GLY A 27 -15.99 15.51 -11.93
C GLY A 27 -15.94 15.56 -13.46
N LYS A 28 -17.00 16.06 -14.12
CA LYS A 28 -17.14 16.19 -15.57
C LYS A 28 -17.07 17.66 -16.05
N GLU A 29 -16.98 18.62 -15.14
CA GLU A 29 -16.93 20.06 -15.41
C GLU A 29 -15.51 20.63 -15.60
N ASP A 30 -14.46 19.80 -15.50
CA ASP A 30 -13.10 20.17 -15.95
C ASP A 30 -12.92 20.10 -17.49
N ALA A 31 -13.98 19.70 -18.22
CA ALA A 31 -13.99 19.68 -19.68
C ALA A 31 -15.01 20.67 -20.26
N SER A 32 -14.54 21.91 -20.46
CA SER A 32 -15.03 22.93 -21.41
C SER A 32 -16.18 23.86 -20.98
N SER A 33 -15.84 25.06 -20.53
CA SER A 33 -16.37 26.32 -21.13
C SER A 33 -15.64 27.60 -20.64
N SER A 34 -14.65 28.08 -21.42
CA SER A 34 -14.57 29.46 -21.98
C SER A 34 -13.13 29.88 -22.36
N ALA A 35 -12.98 30.34 -23.61
CA ALA A 35 -11.76 30.88 -24.24
C ALA A 35 -11.35 32.27 -23.65
N LYS A 36 -10.09 32.54 -23.24
CA LYS A 36 -8.83 32.99 -23.97
C LYS A 36 -8.60 34.54 -23.90
N PRO A 37 -7.38 35.19 -23.87
CA PRO A 37 -5.97 34.73 -24.07
C PRO A 37 -4.82 35.26 -23.15
N ALA A 38 -3.73 34.48 -23.09
CA ALA A 38 -2.28 34.82 -23.21
C ALA A 38 -1.51 33.71 -22.44
N GLU A 39 -0.58 32.91 -22.96
CA GLU A 39 0.57 33.06 -23.86
C GLU A 39 0.67 31.75 -24.73
N THR A 40 1.04 31.75 -26.03
CA THR A 40 2.42 31.73 -26.57
C THR A 40 3.28 30.71 -25.78
N GLU A 41 3.76 29.56 -26.26
CA GLU A 41 4.26 29.17 -27.57
C GLU A 41 4.72 27.69 -27.51
N SER A 42 4.66 27.00 -28.66
CA SER A 42 5.38 25.78 -29.04
C SER A 42 5.09 24.43 -28.36
N ALA A 43 4.43 23.55 -29.12
CA ALA A 43 4.90 22.18 -29.33
C ALA A 43 5.65 22.14 -30.68
N PRO A 44 6.66 21.27 -30.87
CA PRO A 44 6.39 19.90 -31.35
C PRO A 44 7.31 18.84 -30.69
N ALA A 45 6.82 17.68 -30.28
CA ALA A 45 6.47 16.48 -31.06
C ALA A 45 7.66 15.55 -31.41
N GLN A 46 7.33 14.25 -31.38
CA GLN A 46 7.99 13.08 -31.99
C GLN A 46 9.06 12.37 -31.14
N ALA A 47 8.86 11.15 -30.63
CA ALA A 47 8.46 9.85 -31.20
C ALA A 47 9.68 8.93 -31.43
N ALA A 48 9.42 7.62 -31.28
CA ALA A 48 10.28 6.46 -31.53
C ALA A 48 11.34 6.13 -30.46
N GLU A 49 11.75 4.90 -30.20
CA GLU A 49 11.21 3.53 -30.31
C GLU A 49 12.37 2.64 -29.78
N SER A 50 12.06 1.59 -29.03
CA SER A 50 12.72 0.27 -29.03
C SER A 50 14.26 0.14 -29.19
N SER A 51 14.93 -0.37 -28.15
CA SER A 51 15.95 -1.44 -28.25
C SER A 51 16.31 -1.91 -26.83
N LYS A 52 15.77 -3.04 -26.37
CA LYS A 52 16.24 -4.43 -26.59
C LYS A 52 17.43 -4.81 -25.69
N GLN A 53 17.08 -5.54 -24.62
CA GLN A 53 17.68 -6.79 -24.12
C GLN A 53 19.17 -6.81 -23.70
N GLU A 54 19.36 -7.04 -22.39
CA GLU A 54 20.23 -8.02 -21.70
C GLU A 54 21.22 -8.86 -22.56
N PRO A 55 22.36 -9.36 -22.00
CA PRO A 55 22.25 -10.37 -20.93
C PRO A 55 23.44 -10.52 -19.93
N GLU A 56 23.13 -11.27 -18.85
CA GLU A 56 24.00 -12.15 -18.00
C GLU A 56 24.99 -11.53 -16.99
N ALA A 57 25.18 -12.03 -15.77
CA ALA A 57 24.48 -13.01 -14.93
C ALA A 57 25.20 -13.02 -13.56
N LYS A 58 24.44 -13.03 -12.46
CA LYS A 58 24.72 -13.99 -11.38
C LYS A 58 23.45 -14.28 -10.58
N GLU A 59 22.87 -15.41 -10.94
CA GLU A 59 21.82 -16.17 -10.28
C GLU A 59 22.04 -16.33 -8.77
N SER A 60 20.99 -16.07 -7.99
CA SER A 60 20.37 -17.09 -7.12
C SER A 60 18.94 -16.66 -6.76
N SER A 61 17.96 -17.30 -7.41
CA SER A 61 16.67 -17.80 -6.85
C SER A 61 15.79 -16.83 -6.01
N GLN A 62 14.52 -16.51 -6.26
CA GLN A 62 13.44 -17.00 -7.10
C GLN A 62 12.46 -15.81 -7.35
N PRO A 63 11.87 -15.62 -8.55
CA PRO A 63 10.89 -14.56 -8.77
C PRO A 63 9.47 -14.91 -8.28
N GLU A 64 9.21 -16.16 -7.87
CA GLU A 64 7.87 -16.62 -7.45
C GLU A 64 7.59 -16.39 -5.96
N THR A 65 8.61 -16.21 -5.13
CA THR A 65 8.45 -16.02 -3.68
C THR A 65 8.19 -14.56 -3.30
N VAL A 66 8.64 -13.60 -4.11
CA VAL A 66 8.56 -12.16 -3.83
C VAL A 66 7.11 -11.68 -3.76
N SER A 67 6.30 -12.00 -4.77
CA SER A 67 4.89 -11.61 -4.81
C SER A 67 4.12 -12.25 -3.66
N ALA A 68 4.31 -13.56 -3.45
CA ALA A 68 3.71 -14.31 -2.35
C ALA A 68 4.11 -13.75 -0.97
N SER A 69 5.37 -13.34 -0.81
CA SER A 69 5.87 -12.78 0.45
C SER A 69 5.41 -11.33 0.65
N SER A 70 5.12 -10.57 -0.42
CA SER A 70 4.51 -9.23 -0.30
C SER A 70 3.01 -9.29 0.05
N GLU A 71 2.31 -10.33 -0.40
CA GLU A 71 0.89 -10.58 -0.13
C GLU A 71 0.61 -10.86 1.35
N VAL A 72 1.62 -11.36 2.10
CA VAL A 72 1.51 -11.59 3.54
C VAL A 72 1.21 -10.30 4.29
N PHE A 73 1.74 -9.15 3.85
CA PHE A 73 1.53 -7.86 4.52
C PHE A 73 0.09 -7.38 4.41
N THR A 74 -0.53 -7.62 3.26
CA THR A 74 -1.95 -7.31 3.04
C THR A 74 -2.84 -8.28 3.81
N SER A 75 -2.54 -9.58 3.71
CA SER A 75 -3.36 -10.65 4.30
C SER A 75 -3.35 -10.61 5.83
N LYS A 76 -2.23 -10.22 6.44
CA LYS A 76 -2.09 -10.06 7.89
C LYS A 76 -2.45 -8.66 8.40
N GLY A 77 -2.81 -7.74 7.51
CA GLY A 77 -3.23 -6.40 7.87
C GLY A 77 -2.10 -5.46 8.30
N CYS A 78 -0.84 -5.82 8.07
CA CYS A 78 0.33 -5.00 8.38
C CYS A 78 0.24 -3.63 7.71
N LEU A 79 -0.24 -3.60 6.46
CA LEU A 79 -0.40 -2.38 5.68
C LEU A 79 -1.46 -1.41 6.24
N GLY A 80 -2.32 -1.87 7.15
CA GLY A 80 -3.28 -0.99 7.83
C GLY A 80 -2.61 0.08 8.68
N CYS A 81 -1.42 -0.21 9.21
CA CYS A 81 -0.67 0.73 10.05
C CYS A 81 0.66 1.17 9.44
N HIS A 82 1.26 0.37 8.55
CA HIS A 82 2.61 0.57 8.04
C HIS A 82 2.64 0.66 6.51
N SER A 83 3.58 1.40 5.96
CA SER A 83 3.98 1.33 4.55
C SER A 83 5.22 0.46 4.34
N VAL A 84 5.43 0.00 3.11
CA VAL A 84 6.70 -0.58 2.65
C VAL A 84 7.11 0.11 1.35
N SER A 85 7.63 1.34 1.49
CA SER A 85 7.85 2.24 0.36
C SER A 85 8.83 1.69 -0.69
N SER A 86 9.87 0.97 -0.27
CA SER A 86 10.85 0.32 -1.17
C SER A 86 10.25 -0.79 -2.05
N LEU A 87 9.12 -1.38 -1.65
CA LEU A 87 8.34 -2.32 -2.44
C LEU A 87 7.13 -1.67 -3.12
N ASN A 88 7.01 -0.33 -3.05
CA ASN A 88 5.85 0.43 -3.53
C ASN A 88 4.51 -0.02 -2.90
N LEU A 89 4.54 -0.59 -1.69
CA LEU A 89 3.34 -0.96 -0.96
C LEU A 89 2.89 0.23 -0.10
N GLN A 90 1.78 0.86 -0.49
CA GLN A 90 1.15 1.90 0.31
C GLN A 90 0.42 1.28 1.52
N GLY A 91 0.47 2.00 2.63
CA GLY A 91 -0.24 1.64 3.85
C GLY A 91 -0.35 2.81 4.80
N GLY A 92 -0.66 2.52 6.06
CA GLY A 92 -0.81 3.53 7.10
C GLY A 92 0.51 4.20 7.50
N ALA A 93 0.39 5.34 8.18
CA ALA A 93 1.50 6.06 8.81
C ALA A 93 1.43 6.01 10.36
N THR A 94 0.63 5.09 10.90
CA THR A 94 0.49 4.89 12.36
C THR A 94 1.76 4.24 12.92
N GLY A 95 2.30 3.27 12.17
CA GLY A 95 3.59 2.65 12.42
C GLY A 95 4.66 3.19 11.47
N PRO A 96 5.95 3.00 11.80
CA PRO A 96 7.07 3.39 10.93
C PRO A 96 7.09 2.58 9.63
N ASP A 97 7.65 3.15 8.57
CA ASP A 97 7.86 2.43 7.32
C ASP A 97 8.75 1.18 7.54
N LEU A 98 8.33 0.04 6.97
CA LEU A 98 8.97 -1.25 7.18
C LEU A 98 10.09 -1.55 6.18
N SER A 99 10.37 -0.68 5.21
CA SER A 99 11.38 -0.93 4.19
C SER A 99 12.76 -1.24 4.74
N LYS A 100 13.11 -0.74 5.92
CA LYS A 100 14.39 -1.05 6.59
C LYS A 100 14.20 -1.84 7.89
N ALA A 101 13.04 -2.49 8.08
CA ALA A 101 12.73 -3.20 9.31
C ALA A 101 13.67 -4.38 9.57
N PHE A 102 14.13 -5.07 8.54
CA PHE A 102 15.05 -6.20 8.67
C PHE A 102 16.33 -5.83 9.44
N THR A 103 16.97 -4.71 9.10
CA THR A 103 18.17 -4.23 9.80
C THR A 103 17.81 -3.47 11.07
N ASN A 104 16.80 -2.59 11.01
CA ASN A 104 16.47 -1.69 12.12
C ASN A 104 15.97 -2.42 13.37
N VAL A 105 15.31 -3.57 13.21
CA VAL A 105 14.82 -4.35 14.36
C VAL A 105 15.99 -4.96 15.11
N GLU A 106 16.93 -5.57 14.41
CA GLU A 106 18.13 -6.15 15.02
C GLU A 106 18.96 -5.07 15.74
N ASP A 107 19.19 -3.94 15.08
CA ASP A 107 19.95 -2.82 15.64
C ASP A 107 19.33 -2.24 16.92
N LYS A 108 17.99 -2.20 17.00
CA LYS A 108 17.27 -1.56 18.12
C LYS A 108 16.89 -2.53 19.24
N HIS A 109 16.65 -3.79 18.90
CA HIS A 109 16.11 -4.79 19.83
C HIS A 109 17.12 -5.89 20.17
N GLY A 110 18.28 -5.94 19.48
CA GLY A 110 19.36 -6.89 19.73
C GLY A 110 18.96 -8.33 19.44
N LYS A 111 17.92 -8.54 18.62
CA LYS A 111 17.36 -9.85 18.27
C LYS A 111 17.06 -9.88 16.78
N PRO A 112 17.23 -11.03 16.13
CA PRO A 112 16.88 -11.16 14.72
C PRO A 112 15.36 -10.99 14.53
N LEU A 113 14.97 -10.60 13.32
CA LEU A 113 13.60 -10.22 13.01
C LEU A 113 12.58 -11.36 13.22
N ASP A 114 12.97 -12.60 12.94
CA ASP A 114 12.14 -13.79 13.15
C ASP A 114 11.81 -14.01 14.64
N GLU A 115 12.79 -13.83 15.53
CA GLU A 115 12.59 -13.91 16.97
C GLU A 115 11.72 -12.74 17.46
N PHE A 116 11.93 -11.54 16.92
CA PHE A 116 11.10 -10.38 17.22
C PHE A 116 9.64 -10.57 16.77
N MET A 117 9.39 -11.23 15.64
CA MET A 117 8.02 -11.53 15.18
C MET A 117 7.30 -12.53 16.10
N LYS A 118 8.03 -13.43 16.76
CA LYS A 118 7.46 -14.39 17.72
C LYS A 118 7.20 -13.76 19.09
N ALA A 119 8.05 -12.83 19.50
CA ALA A 119 7.94 -12.17 20.80
C ALA A 119 8.35 -10.68 20.69
N PRO A 120 7.50 -9.83 20.09
CA PRO A 120 7.83 -8.42 19.89
C PRO A 120 7.89 -7.70 21.24
N THR A 121 8.94 -6.90 21.43
CA THR A 121 9.16 -6.15 22.68
C THR A 121 8.47 -4.79 22.69
N SER A 122 7.89 -4.35 21.56
CA SER A 122 7.18 -3.06 21.46
C SER A 122 5.75 -3.21 21.95
N ALA A 123 5.33 -2.34 22.88
CA ALA A 123 4.00 -2.37 23.49
C ALA A 123 2.84 -2.45 22.48
N VAL A 124 2.98 -1.80 21.32
CA VAL A 124 1.96 -1.82 20.26
C VAL A 124 2.01 -3.14 19.48
N MET A 125 3.19 -3.58 19.05
CA MET A 125 3.35 -4.81 18.27
C MET A 125 3.06 -6.08 19.09
N SER A 126 3.33 -6.07 20.40
CA SER A 126 2.93 -7.15 21.30
C SER A 126 1.42 -7.36 21.30
N GLY A 127 0.63 -6.27 21.29
CA GLY A 127 -0.83 -6.35 21.21
C GLY A 127 -1.32 -6.88 19.86
N VAL A 128 -0.75 -6.38 18.77
CA VAL A 128 -1.15 -6.75 17.40
C VAL A 128 -0.86 -8.22 17.11
N ILE A 129 0.36 -8.68 17.35
CA ILE A 129 0.78 -10.06 17.07
C ILE A 129 0.09 -11.05 18.01
N SER A 130 -0.13 -10.72 19.29
CA SER A 130 -0.81 -11.64 20.22
C SER A 130 -2.28 -11.89 19.88
N GLY A 131 -2.94 -10.94 19.20
CA GLY A 131 -4.32 -11.11 18.77
C GLY A 131 -4.50 -12.08 17.59
N SER A 132 -3.44 -12.31 16.82
CA SER A 132 -3.42 -13.22 15.66
C SER A 132 -1.98 -13.67 15.39
N PRO A 133 -1.46 -14.65 16.16
CA PRO A 133 -0.07 -15.08 16.04
C PRO A 133 0.19 -15.67 14.64
N LEU A 134 1.37 -15.39 14.11
CA LEU A 134 1.84 -15.92 12.83
C LEU A 134 2.34 -17.37 12.99
N SER A 135 2.12 -18.20 11.97
CA SER A 135 2.79 -19.50 11.87
C SER A 135 4.28 -19.32 11.56
N ASP A 136 5.10 -20.36 11.77
CA ASP A 136 6.53 -20.30 11.41
C ASP A 136 6.74 -20.02 9.91
N GLU A 137 5.87 -20.54 9.05
CA GLU A 137 5.89 -20.30 7.61
C GLU A 137 5.60 -18.83 7.28
N GLU A 138 4.60 -18.24 7.95
CA GLU A 138 4.23 -16.83 7.77
C GLU A 138 5.30 -15.88 8.31
N VAL A 139 5.94 -16.24 9.44
CA VAL A 139 7.09 -15.49 9.95
C VAL A 139 8.20 -15.47 8.91
N GLN A 140 8.49 -16.61 8.28
CA GLN A 140 9.53 -16.67 7.26
C GLN A 140 9.18 -15.82 6.03
N GLN A 141 7.93 -15.86 5.56
CA GLN A 141 7.46 -15.00 4.46
C GLN A 141 7.62 -13.51 4.79
N VAL A 142 7.27 -13.09 6.01
CA VAL A 142 7.46 -11.70 6.46
C VAL A 142 8.94 -11.34 6.49
N VAL A 143 9.79 -12.22 7.03
CA VAL A 143 11.24 -11.99 7.13
C VAL A 143 11.87 -11.87 5.74
N ASP A 144 11.53 -12.76 4.81
CA ASP A 144 12.05 -12.76 3.45
C ASP A 144 11.64 -11.50 2.70
N ALA A 145 10.36 -11.11 2.79
CA ALA A 145 9.88 -9.88 2.17
C ALA A 145 10.54 -8.62 2.78
N LEU A 146 10.72 -8.57 4.09
CA LEU A 146 11.36 -7.43 4.76
C LEU A 146 12.86 -7.37 4.48
N LYS A 147 13.52 -8.52 4.30
CA LYS A 147 14.91 -8.59 3.85
C LYS A 147 15.04 -8.00 2.45
N GLU A 148 14.24 -8.45 1.50
CA GLU A 148 14.23 -7.91 0.15
C GLU A 148 13.91 -6.40 0.13
N ALA A 149 12.92 -5.97 0.92
CA ALA A 149 12.58 -4.56 1.06
C ALA A 149 13.76 -3.72 1.56
N SER A 150 14.63 -4.30 2.39
CA SER A 150 15.81 -3.62 2.94
C SER A 150 16.96 -3.48 1.96
N GLU A 151 17.00 -4.32 0.94
CA GLU A 151 18.03 -4.33 -0.11
C GLU A 151 17.69 -3.42 -1.29
N LYS A 152 16.43 -2.98 -1.39
CA LYS A 152 15.95 -1.95 -2.33
C LYS A 152 16.11 -0.52 -1.78
#